data_AF-A0A972XUA3-F1
#
_entry.id   AF-A0A972XUA3-F1
#
_cell.length_a   1.000
_cell.length_b   1.000
_cell.length_c   1.000
_cell.angle_alpha   90.00
_cell.angle_beta   90.00
_cell.angle_gamma   90.00
#
_symmetry.space_group_name_H-M   'P 1'
#
loop_
_entity.id
_entity.type
_entity.pdbx_description
1 polymer ?
#
loop_
_entity_poly.entity_id
_entity_poly.type
_entity_poly.pdbx_seq_one_letter_code
_entity_poly.pdbx_strand_id
1 'polypeptide(L)'
;MLVTVDDVLTPAELQQVRSQLANAPWAEHQSAGPQAMLAKHNLQIPEGSEVLKGLRLTVMRALNRSPKLMSAALPNKIVPPNFNRYTADHDRYGWHTDSTLRYLPDGSCLRTDVSATLFLSDPAAYEGGELVIEDTYGEHKVKLAAGSLVLYPAGAIHQVTPVTQGERLACYLFMQSVVKDTGCRSHLYEMDQALMALRQKHGEEQAEVIRLTGLYNNLLRRWSEC
;
A
#
# COMPACT_ATOMS: atom_id res chain seq x y z
N MET A 1 4.43 -12.22 1.07
CA MET A 1 5.23 -11.21 1.81
C MET A 1 4.33 -10.06 2.20
N LEU A 2 4.22 -9.79 3.50
CA LEU A 2 3.55 -8.63 4.07
C LEU A 2 4.62 -7.75 4.73
N VAL A 3 4.71 -6.48 4.34
CA VAL A 3 5.75 -5.55 4.84
C VAL A 3 5.07 -4.30 5.38
N THR A 4 5.45 -3.89 6.58
CA THR A 4 5.05 -2.60 7.16
C THR A 4 6.18 -1.57 7.00
N VAL A 5 5.80 -0.33 6.75
CA VAL A 5 6.70 0.82 6.67
C VAL A 5 6.14 1.89 7.59
N ASP A 6 6.88 2.21 8.63
CA ASP A 6 6.47 3.23 9.60
C ASP A 6 6.83 4.63 9.10
N ASP A 7 6.10 5.63 9.61
CA ASP A 7 6.36 7.05 9.37
C ASP A 7 6.51 7.43 7.89
N VAL A 8 5.71 6.79 7.01
CA VAL A 8 5.70 7.12 5.58
C VAL A 8 5.27 8.55 5.38
N LEU A 9 4.26 9.04 6.11
CA LEU A 9 3.94 10.47 6.21
C LEU A 9 4.61 11.07 7.44
N THR A 10 5.17 12.27 7.29
CA THR A 10 5.60 13.06 8.45
C THR A 10 4.37 13.55 9.22
N PRO A 11 4.51 13.94 10.51
CA PRO A 11 3.39 14.48 11.28
C PRO A 11 2.71 15.69 10.61
N ALA A 12 3.49 16.58 9.99
CA ALA A 12 2.97 17.75 9.28
C ALA A 12 2.17 17.38 8.02
N GLU A 13 2.65 16.41 7.25
CA GLU A 13 1.93 15.92 6.06
C GLU A 13 0.67 15.15 6.43
N LEU A 14 0.72 14.34 7.50
CA LEU A 14 -0.44 13.64 8.02
C LEU A 14 -1.52 14.64 8.46
N GLN A 15 -1.13 15.69 9.19
CA GLN A 15 -2.04 16.77 9.57
C GLN A 15 -2.63 17.47 8.33
N GLN A 16 -1.79 17.80 7.34
CA GLN A 16 -2.26 18.42 6.10
C GLN A 16 -3.26 17.54 5.33
N VAL A 17 -2.99 16.23 5.25
CA VAL A 17 -3.87 15.25 4.61
C VAL A 17 -5.21 15.17 5.36
N ARG A 18 -5.17 15.00 6.69
CA ARG A 18 -6.39 14.96 7.54
C ARG A 18 -7.24 16.22 7.39
N SER A 19 -6.63 17.40 7.37
CA SER A 19 -7.35 18.67 7.17
C SER A 19 -8.07 18.76 5.83
N GLN A 20 -7.46 18.25 4.75
CA GLN A 20 -8.13 18.17 3.44
C GLN A 20 -9.27 17.14 3.43
N LEU A 21 -9.09 16.01 4.11
CA LEU A 21 -10.08 14.93 4.18
C LEU A 21 -11.32 15.29 5.01
N ALA A 22 -11.19 16.19 5.99
CA ALA A 22 -12.29 16.60 6.86
C ALA A 22 -13.49 17.18 6.09
N ASN A 23 -13.24 17.86 4.96
CA ASN A 23 -14.27 18.46 4.11
C ASN A 23 -14.36 17.80 2.72
N ALA A 24 -13.79 16.60 2.56
CA ALA A 24 -13.82 15.91 1.28
C ALA A 24 -15.24 15.43 0.93
N PRO A 25 -15.60 15.37 -0.37
CA PRO A 25 -16.91 14.93 -0.81
C PRO A 25 -16.99 13.39 -0.77
N TRP A 26 -17.10 12.82 0.43
CA TRP A 26 -17.25 11.38 0.64
C TRP A 26 -18.56 10.88 0.02
N ALA A 27 -18.47 9.82 -0.79
CA ALA A 27 -19.61 9.20 -1.44
C ALA A 27 -19.51 7.67 -1.40
N GLU A 28 -20.65 7.00 -1.45
CA GLU A 28 -20.68 5.56 -1.71
C GLU A 28 -20.19 5.31 -3.13
N HIS A 29 -19.17 4.44 -3.28
CA HIS A 29 -18.59 4.15 -4.58
C HIS A 29 -18.99 2.76 -5.07
N GLN A 30 -19.24 2.62 -6.37
CA GLN A 30 -19.41 1.32 -7.00
C GLN A 30 -18.06 0.58 -7.01
N SER A 31 -17.99 -0.59 -6.36
CA SER A 31 -16.78 -1.40 -6.25
C SER A 31 -16.26 -1.91 -7.60
N ALA A 32 -15.02 -2.39 -7.60
CA ALA A 32 -14.34 -2.98 -8.76
C ALA A 32 -14.85 -4.41 -9.09
N GLY A 33 -16.14 -4.52 -9.39
CA GLY A 33 -16.79 -5.75 -9.87
C GLY A 33 -17.93 -6.26 -8.98
N PRO A 34 -18.75 -7.20 -9.48
CA PRO A 34 -20.01 -7.61 -8.84
C PRO A 34 -19.83 -8.19 -7.43
N GLN A 35 -18.79 -9.00 -7.21
CA GLN A 35 -18.52 -9.62 -5.90
C GLN A 35 -18.12 -8.58 -4.85
N ALA A 36 -17.27 -7.63 -5.22
CA ALA A 36 -16.83 -6.55 -4.35
C ALA A 36 -17.96 -5.55 -4.04
N MET A 37 -18.96 -5.40 -4.92
CA MET A 37 -20.13 -4.56 -4.66
C MET A 37 -21.01 -5.11 -3.55
N LEU A 38 -21.16 -6.43 -3.45
CA LEU A 38 -21.96 -7.06 -2.41
C LEU A 38 -21.31 -7.01 -1.02
N ALA A 39 -19.98 -6.95 -0.98
CA ALA A 39 -19.19 -7.01 0.26
C ALA A 39 -18.79 -5.64 0.82
N LYS A 40 -18.86 -4.56 0.02
CA LYS A 40 -18.34 -3.24 0.37
C LYS A 40 -19.43 -2.32 0.88
N HIS A 41 -19.21 -1.80 2.07
CA HIS A 41 -20.07 -0.82 2.71
C HIS A 41 -19.17 0.23 3.36
N ASN A 42 -18.64 1.14 2.54
CA ASN A 42 -17.73 2.21 2.96
C ASN A 42 -17.94 3.46 2.09
N LEU A 43 -17.25 4.55 2.43
CA LEU A 43 -17.22 5.77 1.64
C LEU A 43 -15.87 5.94 0.94
N GLN A 44 -15.87 6.58 -0.23
CA GLN A 44 -14.67 6.96 -0.96
C GLN A 44 -14.80 8.36 -1.54
N ILE A 45 -13.67 9.00 -1.82
CA ILE A 45 -13.66 10.26 -2.56
C ILE A 45 -13.83 9.94 -4.05
N PRO A 46 -14.79 10.55 -4.77
CA PRO A 46 -14.97 10.36 -6.20
C PRO A 46 -13.72 10.70 -7.00
N GLU A 47 -13.38 9.88 -8.00
CA GLU A 47 -12.16 10.00 -8.83
C GLU A 47 -11.97 11.40 -9.46
N GLY A 48 -13.06 12.08 -9.81
CA GLY A 48 -13.04 13.43 -10.39
C GLY A 48 -12.93 14.58 -9.38
N SER A 49 -12.79 14.30 -8.08
CA SER A 49 -12.77 15.33 -7.05
C SER A 49 -11.46 16.14 -7.06
N GLU A 50 -11.57 17.47 -7.04
CA GLU A 50 -10.42 18.38 -7.01
C GLU A 50 -9.49 18.17 -5.79
N VAL A 51 -10.04 17.74 -4.64
CA VAL A 51 -9.25 17.48 -3.42
C VAL A 51 -8.22 16.36 -3.63
N LEU A 52 -8.49 15.41 -4.54
CA LEU A 52 -7.58 14.30 -4.81
C LEU A 52 -6.25 14.76 -5.40
N LYS A 53 -6.21 15.89 -6.13
CA LYS A 53 -4.96 16.38 -6.73
C LYS A 53 -3.90 16.67 -5.67
N GLY A 54 -4.28 17.41 -4.62
CA GLY A 54 -3.39 17.76 -3.50
C GLY A 54 -3.02 16.54 -2.67
N LEU A 55 -4.02 15.73 -2.31
CA LEU A 55 -3.83 14.50 -1.53
C LEU A 55 -2.88 13.49 -2.21
N ARG A 56 -3.10 13.22 -3.51
CA ARG A 56 -2.27 12.30 -4.30
C ARG A 56 -0.84 12.82 -4.41
N LEU A 57 -0.64 14.13 -4.61
CA LEU A 57 0.71 14.71 -4.68
C LEU A 57 1.49 14.49 -3.38
N THR A 58 0.87 14.74 -2.23
CA THR A 58 1.50 14.52 -0.91
C THR A 58 1.85 13.05 -0.71
N VAL A 59 0.89 12.15 -0.95
CA VAL A 59 1.12 10.70 -0.78
C VAL A 59 2.20 10.20 -1.73
N MET A 60 2.15 10.53 -3.02
CA MET A 60 3.15 10.06 -3.99
C MET A 60 4.57 10.54 -3.66
N ARG A 61 4.74 11.79 -3.17
CA ARG A 61 6.03 12.27 -2.68
C ARG A 61 6.52 11.49 -1.47
N ALA A 62 5.63 11.18 -0.53
CA ALA A 62 5.94 10.40 0.66
C ALA A 62 6.33 8.94 0.34
N LEU A 63 5.66 8.31 -0.62
CA LEU A 63 6.02 6.96 -1.07
C LEU A 63 7.40 6.95 -1.73
N ASN A 64 7.68 7.92 -2.62
CA ASN A 64 8.94 7.99 -3.37
C ASN A 64 10.17 8.24 -2.49
N ARG A 65 10.01 8.83 -1.30
CA ARG A 65 11.13 9.05 -0.37
C ARG A 65 11.46 7.84 0.51
N SER A 66 10.65 6.78 0.49
CA SER A 66 10.81 5.64 1.42
C SER A 66 11.69 4.54 0.80
N PRO A 67 12.95 4.34 1.26
CA PRO A 67 13.82 3.31 0.68
C PRO A 67 13.29 1.90 0.94
N LYS A 68 12.70 1.67 2.13
CA LYS A 68 12.09 0.38 2.50
C LYS A 68 10.93 0.03 1.56
N LEU A 69 10.10 1.00 1.20
CA LEU A 69 9.03 0.81 0.23
C LEU A 69 9.58 0.50 -1.16
N MET A 70 10.57 1.28 -1.62
CA MET A 70 11.20 1.07 -2.93
C MET A 70 11.81 -0.34 -3.02
N SER A 71 12.47 -0.81 -1.97
CA SER A 71 13.06 -2.15 -1.87
C SER A 71 11.99 -3.26 -1.85
N ALA A 72 10.92 -3.08 -1.06
CA ALA A 72 9.88 -4.10 -0.89
C ALA A 72 8.95 -4.24 -2.11
N ALA A 73 8.62 -3.12 -2.76
CA ALA A 73 7.64 -3.09 -3.84
C ALA A 73 8.27 -3.03 -5.24
N LEU A 74 9.47 -2.45 -5.38
CA LEU A 74 10.14 -2.17 -6.65
C LEU A 74 9.16 -1.60 -7.71
N PRO A 75 8.51 -0.46 -7.42
CA PRO A 75 7.39 0.02 -8.23
C PRO A 75 7.83 0.48 -9.64
N ASN A 76 7.17 -0.02 -10.68
CA ASN A 76 7.24 0.50 -12.06
C ASN A 76 6.16 1.57 -12.28
N LYS A 77 4.90 1.22 -11.96
CA LYS A 77 3.75 2.11 -12.08
C LYS A 77 2.88 2.00 -10.84
N ILE A 78 2.24 3.11 -10.47
CA ILE A 78 1.35 3.20 -9.33
C ILE A 78 0.00 3.73 -9.82
N VAL A 79 -1.09 3.02 -9.48
CA VAL A 79 -2.45 3.53 -9.69
C VAL A 79 -2.62 4.76 -8.79
N PRO A 80 -3.17 5.88 -9.31
CA PRO A 80 -3.41 7.07 -8.50
C PRO A 80 -4.05 6.73 -7.14
N PRO A 81 -3.44 7.15 -6.02
CA PRO A 81 -3.95 6.78 -4.70
C PRO A 81 -5.39 7.24 -4.47
N ASN A 82 -6.17 6.37 -3.84
CA ASN A 82 -7.58 6.61 -3.52
C ASN A 82 -7.78 6.57 -2.01
N PHE A 83 -8.83 7.24 -1.55
CA PHE A 83 -9.09 7.44 -0.12
C PHE A 83 -10.42 6.81 0.24
N ASN A 84 -10.44 6.06 1.34
CA ASN A 84 -11.64 5.45 1.88
C ASN A 84 -11.84 5.85 3.34
N ARG A 85 -13.11 5.82 3.74
CA ARG A 85 -13.58 6.17 5.07
C ARG A 85 -14.54 5.09 5.53
N TYR A 86 -14.33 4.63 6.76
CA TYR A 86 -15.19 3.69 7.45
C TYR A 86 -15.66 4.28 8.78
N THR A 87 -16.95 4.16 9.04
CA THR A 87 -17.67 4.62 10.24
C THR A 87 -18.72 3.57 10.62
N ALA A 88 -19.43 3.73 11.73
CA ALA A 88 -20.49 2.79 12.13
C ALA A 88 -21.58 2.59 11.07
N ASP A 89 -21.89 3.62 10.28
CA ASP A 89 -22.91 3.57 9.22
C ASP A 89 -22.38 3.00 7.89
N HIS A 90 -21.06 3.00 7.70
CA HIS A 90 -20.38 2.58 6.47
C HIS A 90 -19.10 1.84 6.89
N ASP A 91 -19.27 0.63 7.40
CA ASP A 91 -18.39 0.01 8.39
C ASP A 91 -17.36 -0.97 7.85
N ARG A 92 -17.55 -1.57 6.67
CA ARG A 92 -16.80 -2.77 6.29
C ARG A 92 -16.47 -2.88 4.81
N TYR A 93 -15.53 -3.77 4.54
CA TYR A 93 -15.33 -4.33 3.21
C TYR A 93 -15.03 -5.81 3.39
N GLY A 94 -16.02 -6.68 3.15
CA GLY A 94 -15.89 -8.11 3.36
C GLY A 94 -14.85 -8.78 2.46
N TRP A 95 -14.67 -10.08 2.66
CA TRP A 95 -13.66 -10.88 1.96
C TRP A 95 -13.72 -10.74 0.44
N HIS A 96 -12.60 -10.34 -0.15
CA HIS A 96 -12.44 -10.18 -1.59
C HIS A 96 -10.98 -10.32 -1.99
N THR A 97 -10.75 -10.42 -3.30
CA THR A 97 -9.44 -10.19 -3.92
C THR A 97 -9.50 -8.92 -4.77
N ASP A 98 -8.37 -8.25 -4.93
CA ASP A 98 -8.30 -7.08 -5.79
C ASP A 98 -8.31 -7.48 -7.28
N SER A 99 -8.87 -6.61 -8.12
CA SER A 99 -8.85 -6.83 -9.57
C SER A 99 -7.41 -6.88 -10.09
N THR A 100 -7.06 -7.95 -10.81
CA THR A 100 -5.73 -8.22 -11.39
C THR A 100 -5.24 -7.12 -12.33
N LEU A 101 -6.18 -6.46 -13.01
CA LEU A 101 -5.91 -5.43 -14.01
C LEU A 101 -6.65 -4.15 -13.64
N ARG A 102 -5.97 -3.01 -13.79
CA ARG A 102 -6.54 -1.67 -13.62
C ARG A 102 -6.26 -0.84 -14.86
N TYR A 103 -7.30 -0.24 -15.42
CA TYR A 103 -7.15 0.69 -16.54
C TYR A 103 -6.84 2.08 -16.01
N LEU A 104 -5.84 2.72 -16.58
CA LEU A 104 -5.47 4.09 -16.30
C LEU A 104 -6.25 5.06 -17.23
N PRO A 105 -6.36 6.36 -16.88
CA PRO A 105 -7.08 7.33 -17.71
C PRO A 105 -6.55 7.48 -19.14
N ASP A 106 -5.29 7.10 -19.38
CA ASP A 106 -4.66 7.09 -20.70
C ASP A 106 -4.99 5.84 -21.55
N GLY A 107 -5.85 4.95 -21.04
CA GLY A 107 -6.24 3.70 -21.69
C GLY A 107 -5.25 2.56 -21.52
N SER A 108 -4.08 2.80 -20.90
CA SER A 108 -3.15 1.73 -20.58
C SER A 108 -3.66 0.86 -19.44
N CYS A 109 -3.19 -0.39 -19.40
CA CYS A 109 -3.56 -1.35 -18.38
C CYS A 109 -2.37 -1.62 -17.46
N LEU A 110 -2.64 -1.67 -16.16
CA LEU A 110 -1.69 -1.92 -15.09
C LEU A 110 -2.03 -3.25 -14.41
N ARG A 111 -1.03 -4.11 -14.27
CA ARG A 111 -1.11 -5.35 -13.48
C ARG A 111 -0.92 -5.04 -12.00
N THR A 112 -1.89 -5.40 -11.16
CA THR A 112 -1.82 -5.16 -9.72
C THR A 112 -0.96 -6.26 -9.06
N ASP A 113 0.31 -5.96 -8.80
CA ASP A 113 1.22 -6.91 -8.14
C ASP A 113 1.19 -6.73 -6.61
N VAL A 114 1.13 -5.48 -6.16
CA VAL A 114 1.17 -5.10 -4.74
C VAL A 114 0.00 -4.19 -4.43
N SER A 115 -0.75 -4.54 -3.39
CA SER A 115 -1.71 -3.67 -2.73
C SER A 115 -1.03 -2.98 -1.55
N ALA A 116 -1.40 -1.73 -1.32
CA ALA A 116 -0.90 -0.97 -0.19
C ALA A 116 -2.02 -0.19 0.50
N THR A 117 -1.95 -0.11 1.82
CA THR A 117 -2.81 0.73 2.64
C THR A 117 -1.96 1.62 3.53
N LEU A 118 -2.10 2.93 3.36
CA LEU A 118 -1.57 3.97 4.23
C LEU A 118 -2.64 4.35 5.25
N PHE A 119 -2.35 4.14 6.53
CA PHE A 119 -3.27 4.42 7.62
C PHE A 119 -3.29 5.92 7.90
N LEU A 120 -4.48 6.52 7.97
CA LEU A 120 -4.64 7.95 8.22
C LEU A 120 -5.39 8.24 9.52
N SER A 121 -5.97 7.23 10.18
CA SER A 121 -6.49 7.31 11.55
C SER A 121 -5.59 6.56 12.51
N ASP A 122 -5.41 7.09 13.71
CA ASP A 122 -4.70 6.37 14.78
C ASP A 122 -5.49 5.13 15.20
N PRO A 123 -4.83 3.99 15.46
CA PRO A 123 -5.51 2.72 15.72
C PRO A 123 -6.36 2.75 16.99
N ALA A 124 -6.07 3.64 17.94
CA ALA A 124 -6.85 3.85 19.16
C ALA A 124 -8.08 4.77 18.95
N ALA A 125 -8.21 5.42 17.80
CA ALA A 125 -9.31 6.36 17.52
C ALA A 125 -10.57 5.68 16.95
N TYR A 126 -10.55 4.36 16.74
CA TYR A 126 -11.67 3.58 16.23
C TYR A 126 -11.64 2.14 16.73
N GLU A 127 -12.81 1.52 16.89
CA GLU A 127 -12.96 0.11 17.25
C GLU A 127 -13.23 -0.75 16.02
N GLY A 128 -12.65 -1.95 15.96
CA GLY A 128 -12.66 -2.79 14.76
C GLY A 128 -11.79 -2.22 13.63
N GLY A 129 -12.23 -2.32 12.37
CA GLY A 129 -11.51 -1.75 11.21
C GLY A 129 -10.15 -2.38 10.89
N GLU A 130 -9.87 -3.57 11.44
CA GLU A 130 -8.66 -4.34 11.14
C GLU A 130 -8.67 -4.75 9.67
N LEU A 131 -7.55 -4.51 8.97
CA LEU A 131 -7.29 -5.13 7.67
C LEU A 131 -6.83 -6.56 7.93
N VAL A 132 -7.64 -7.54 7.55
CA VAL A 132 -7.33 -8.96 7.69
C VAL A 132 -6.93 -9.50 6.33
N ILE A 133 -5.75 -10.11 6.24
CA ILE A 133 -5.19 -10.65 5.00
C ILE A 133 -4.92 -12.13 5.21
N GLU A 134 -5.43 -12.97 4.31
CA GLU A 134 -5.19 -14.40 4.29
C GLU A 134 -3.94 -14.73 3.45
N ASP A 135 -3.09 -15.59 3.99
CA ASP A 135 -2.02 -16.25 3.25
C ASP A 135 -1.99 -17.75 3.51
N THR A 136 -0.99 -18.44 2.95
CA THR A 136 -0.83 -19.89 3.07
C THR A 136 -0.72 -20.39 4.53
N TYR A 137 -0.35 -19.51 5.47
CA TYR A 137 -0.10 -19.86 6.87
C TYR A 137 -1.18 -19.32 7.83
N GLY A 138 -2.20 -18.64 7.32
CA GLY A 138 -3.37 -18.21 8.08
C GLY A 138 -3.74 -16.75 7.83
N GLU A 139 -4.40 -16.14 8.83
CA GLU A 139 -4.87 -14.76 8.77
C GLU A 139 -3.92 -13.81 9.53
N HIS A 140 -3.63 -12.67 8.91
CA HIS A 140 -2.84 -11.59 9.50
C HIS A 140 -3.72 -10.36 9.70
N LYS A 141 -3.79 -9.86 10.93
CA LYS A 141 -4.56 -8.66 11.28
C LYS A 141 -3.64 -7.44 11.34
N VAL A 142 -3.99 -6.38 10.63
CA VAL A 142 -3.18 -5.17 10.50
C VAL A 142 -3.98 -3.93 10.87
N LYS A 143 -3.46 -3.18 11.84
CA LYS A 143 -3.99 -1.89 12.30
C LYS A 143 -2.82 -1.01 12.76
N LEU A 144 -2.23 -0.24 11.84
CA LEU A 144 -0.99 0.50 12.10
C LEU A 144 -1.25 1.92 12.63
N ALA A 145 -0.19 2.54 13.17
CA ALA A 145 -0.16 3.96 13.51
C ALA A 145 -0.47 4.82 12.28
N ALA A 146 -1.08 6.00 12.51
CA ALA A 146 -1.35 6.91 11.42
C ALA A 146 -0.05 7.42 10.78
N GLY A 147 0.00 7.44 9.46
CA GLY A 147 1.21 7.72 8.69
C GLY A 147 2.02 6.48 8.32
N SER A 148 1.75 5.31 8.91
CA SER A 148 2.35 4.03 8.53
C SER A 148 1.61 3.35 7.38
N LEU A 149 2.31 2.50 6.65
CA LEU A 149 1.82 1.79 5.47
C LEU A 149 2.04 0.29 5.61
N VAL A 150 1.09 -0.51 5.11
CA VAL A 150 1.29 -1.94 4.85
C VAL A 150 1.31 -2.21 3.34
N LEU A 151 2.20 -3.10 2.92
CA LEU A 151 2.31 -3.67 1.58
C LEU A 151 1.98 -5.17 1.64
N TYR A 152 1.18 -5.67 0.71
CA TYR A 152 0.85 -7.08 0.61
C TYR A 152 0.55 -7.47 -0.85
N PRO A 153 0.58 -8.77 -1.22
CA PRO A 153 0.30 -9.20 -2.58
C PRO A 153 -1.16 -8.89 -2.93
N ALA A 154 -1.42 -8.25 -4.07
CA ALA A 154 -2.78 -7.85 -4.45
C ALA A 154 -3.73 -9.05 -4.68
N GLY A 155 -3.16 -10.22 -4.98
CA GLY A 155 -3.91 -11.46 -5.11
C GLY A 155 -4.34 -12.10 -3.78
N ALA A 156 -3.94 -11.56 -2.62
CA ALA A 156 -4.34 -12.10 -1.33
C ALA A 156 -5.83 -11.84 -1.06
N ILE A 157 -6.54 -12.84 -0.53
CA ILE A 157 -7.90 -12.65 -0.03
C ILE A 157 -7.81 -11.80 1.24
N HIS A 158 -8.57 -10.73 1.31
CA HIS A 158 -8.54 -9.83 2.45
C HIS A 158 -9.89 -9.14 2.70
N GLN A 159 -10.03 -8.58 3.90
CA GLN A 159 -11.20 -7.80 4.31
C GLN A 159 -10.79 -6.64 5.22
N VAL A 160 -11.66 -5.64 5.35
CA VAL A 160 -11.67 -4.67 6.44
C VAL A 160 -12.85 -5.00 7.34
N THR A 161 -12.56 -5.43 8.57
CA THR A 161 -13.58 -5.76 9.58
C THR A 161 -14.42 -4.53 9.93
N PRO A 162 -15.68 -4.72 10.38
CA PRO A 162 -16.57 -3.61 10.74
C PRO A 162 -15.93 -2.60 11.70
N VAL A 163 -15.99 -1.32 11.37
CA VAL A 163 -15.74 -0.22 12.30
C VAL A 163 -17.01 0.03 13.10
N THR A 164 -16.98 -0.22 14.40
CA THR A 164 -18.17 -0.09 15.26
C THR A 164 -18.23 1.24 16.01
N GLN A 165 -17.07 1.88 16.22
CA GLN A 165 -16.96 3.21 16.84
C GLN A 165 -15.80 3.98 16.22
N GLY A 166 -15.91 5.31 16.22
CA GLY A 166 -14.90 6.19 15.65
C GLY A 166 -14.85 6.17 14.12
N GLU A 167 -13.70 6.55 13.57
CA GLU A 167 -13.51 6.69 12.13
C GLU A 167 -12.15 6.16 11.69
N ARG A 168 -12.18 5.25 10.70
CA ARG A 168 -10.99 4.78 10.00
C ARG A 168 -10.88 5.45 8.64
N LEU A 169 -9.92 6.37 8.52
CA LEU A 169 -9.47 6.92 7.26
C LEU A 169 -8.24 6.14 6.77
N ALA A 170 -8.23 5.80 5.48
CA ALA A 170 -7.05 5.25 4.86
C ALA A 170 -6.92 5.70 3.40
N CYS A 171 -5.68 5.61 2.91
CA CYS A 171 -5.36 5.73 1.51
C CYS A 171 -4.96 4.35 0.99
N TYR A 172 -5.64 3.86 -0.04
CA TYR A 172 -5.32 2.58 -0.68
C TYR A 172 -4.82 2.82 -2.10
N LEU A 173 -3.87 2.00 -2.53
CA LEU A 173 -3.27 2.08 -3.87
C LEU A 173 -2.75 0.73 -4.32
N PHE A 174 -2.49 0.65 -5.62
CA PHE A 174 -1.95 -0.53 -6.29
C PHE A 174 -0.67 -0.18 -7.01
N MET A 175 0.26 -1.11 -7.03
CA MET A 175 1.52 -0.97 -7.74
C MET A 175 1.72 -2.15 -8.69
N GLN A 176 2.16 -1.83 -9.89
CA GLN A 176 2.84 -2.79 -10.75
C GLN A 176 4.31 -2.76 -10.38
N SER A 177 4.84 -3.90 -9.97
CA SER A 177 6.26 -4.04 -9.69
C SER A 177 7.02 -4.28 -10.99
N VAL A 178 8.28 -3.85 -11.06
CA VAL A 178 9.19 -4.36 -12.09
C VAL A 178 9.39 -5.87 -11.94
N VAL A 179 9.27 -6.43 -10.72
CA VAL A 179 9.36 -7.88 -10.50
C VAL A 179 7.98 -8.44 -10.23
N LYS A 180 7.39 -9.09 -11.25
CA LYS A 180 6.05 -9.71 -11.19
C LYS A 180 5.92 -10.71 -10.04
N ASP A 181 6.83 -11.67 -9.99
CA ASP A 181 6.75 -12.79 -9.07
C ASP A 181 6.98 -12.37 -7.61
N THR A 182 6.02 -12.69 -6.75
CA THR A 182 6.08 -12.32 -5.32
C THR A 182 7.23 -13.01 -4.60
N GLY A 183 7.59 -14.25 -4.96
CA GLY A 183 8.72 -14.96 -4.35
C GLY A 183 10.06 -14.30 -4.69
N CYS A 184 10.31 -14.04 -5.97
CA CYS A 184 11.48 -13.31 -6.47
C CYS A 184 11.61 -11.93 -5.82
N ARG A 185 10.51 -11.17 -5.74
CA ARG A 185 10.48 -9.87 -5.08
C ARG A 185 10.79 -9.97 -3.58
N SER A 186 10.30 -11.02 -2.91
CA SER A 186 10.60 -11.26 -1.48
C SER A 186 12.08 -11.59 -1.25
N HIS A 187 12.68 -12.44 -2.11
CA HIS A 187 14.10 -12.74 -2.04
C HIS A 187 14.98 -11.50 -2.27
N LEU A 188 14.62 -10.65 -3.24
CA LEU A 188 15.33 -9.39 -3.48
C LEU A 188 15.23 -8.47 -2.25
N TYR A 189 14.03 -8.30 -1.69
CA TYR A 189 13.84 -7.47 -0.50
C TYR A 189 14.69 -7.96 0.67
N GLU A 190 14.67 -9.25 0.98
CA GLU A 190 15.48 -9.83 2.06
C GLU A 190 16.99 -9.64 1.82
N MET A 191 17.44 -9.88 0.58
CA MET A 191 18.84 -9.66 0.20
C MET A 191 19.26 -8.20 0.35
N ASP A 192 18.40 -7.25 -0.03
CA ASP A 192 18.69 -5.81 0.11
C ASP A 192 18.73 -5.39 1.59
N GLN A 193 17.83 -5.88 2.43
CA GLN A 193 17.89 -5.62 3.89
C GLN A 193 19.19 -6.15 4.51
N ALA A 194 19.62 -7.35 4.13
CA ALA A 194 20.89 -7.92 4.58
C ALA A 194 22.09 -7.09 4.08
N LEU A 195 22.06 -6.64 2.82
CA LEU A 195 23.09 -5.77 2.26
C LEU A 195 23.17 -4.41 2.96
N MET A 196 22.03 -3.79 3.26
CA MET A 196 21.99 -2.54 4.03
C MET A 196 22.63 -2.70 5.41
N ALA A 197 22.32 -3.80 6.12
CA ALA A 197 22.94 -4.10 7.41
C ALA A 197 24.46 -4.31 7.30
N LEU A 198 24.91 -5.02 6.26
CA LEU A 198 26.34 -5.21 6.00
C LEU A 198 27.05 -3.88 5.72
N ARG A 199 26.49 -3.03 4.85
CA ARG A 199 27.05 -1.69 4.54
C ARG A 199 27.17 -0.83 5.78
N GLN A 200 26.16 -0.84 6.65
CA GLN A 200 26.19 -0.09 7.91
C GLN A 200 27.31 -0.57 8.84
N LYS A 201 27.56 -1.88 8.90
CA LYS A 201 28.55 -2.48 9.82
C LYS A 201 29.98 -2.41 9.28
N HIS A 202 30.14 -2.54 7.97
CA HIS A 202 31.43 -2.82 7.33
C HIS A 202 31.89 -1.74 6.36
N GLY A 203 31.03 -0.77 6.04
CA GLY A 203 31.26 0.24 5.00
C GLY A 203 30.92 -0.26 3.60
N GLU A 204 30.88 0.67 2.66
CA GLU A 204 30.52 0.40 1.25
C GLU A 204 31.68 -0.19 0.43
N GLU A 205 32.93 0.00 0.86
CA GLU A 205 34.13 -0.28 0.07
C GLU A 205 34.62 -1.73 0.17
N GLN A 206 34.05 -2.54 1.06
CA GLN A 206 34.47 -3.94 1.21
C GLN A 206 34.16 -4.75 -0.04
N ALA A 207 35.14 -5.53 -0.50
CA ALA A 207 35.06 -6.28 -1.75
C ALA A 207 33.85 -7.25 -1.77
N GLU A 208 33.53 -7.88 -0.64
CA GLU A 208 32.41 -8.79 -0.48
C GLU A 208 31.07 -8.05 -0.57
N VAL A 209 30.95 -6.88 0.05
CA VAL A 209 29.74 -6.03 -0.01
C VAL A 209 29.49 -5.57 -1.45
N ILE A 210 30.53 -5.17 -2.17
CA ILE A 210 30.46 -4.79 -3.58
C ILE A 210 30.00 -6.00 -4.42
N ARG A 211 30.57 -7.19 -4.20
CA ARG A 211 30.20 -8.41 -4.94
C ARG A 211 28.74 -8.82 -4.70
N LEU A 212 28.29 -8.82 -3.45
CA LEU A 212 26.90 -9.13 -3.10
C LEU A 212 25.93 -8.10 -3.70
N THR A 213 26.29 -6.81 -3.66
CA THR A 213 25.52 -5.74 -4.32
C THR A 213 25.43 -5.97 -5.84
N GLY A 214 26.53 -6.39 -6.47
CA GLY A 214 26.54 -6.76 -7.88
C GLY A 214 25.62 -7.94 -8.19
N LEU A 215 25.59 -8.96 -7.33
CA LEU A 215 24.68 -10.11 -7.48
C LEU A 215 23.21 -9.69 -7.35
N TYR A 216 22.87 -8.86 -6.36
CA TYR A 216 21.53 -8.29 -6.20
C TYR A 216 21.10 -7.56 -7.48
N ASN A 217 21.94 -6.65 -7.99
CA ASN A 217 21.65 -5.90 -9.22
C ASN A 217 21.50 -6.80 -10.46
N ASN A 218 22.26 -7.90 -10.53
CA ASN A 218 22.14 -8.86 -11.62
C ASN A 218 20.86 -9.69 -11.53
N LEU A 219 20.41 -10.07 -10.33
CA LEU A 219 19.12 -10.74 -10.13
C LEU A 219 17.96 -9.80 -10.46
N LEU A 220 18.00 -8.56 -9.97
CA LEU A 220 17.02 -7.54 -10.31
C LEU A 220 16.93 -7.37 -11.83
N ARG A 221 18.07 -7.21 -12.53
CA ARG A 221 18.08 -7.11 -14.01
C ARG A 221 17.47 -8.32 -14.71
N ARG A 222 17.62 -9.52 -14.15
CA ARG A 222 17.07 -10.77 -14.73
C ARG A 222 15.57 -10.91 -14.50
N TRP A 223 15.07 -10.43 -13.37
CA TRP A 223 13.67 -10.61 -12.96
C TRP A 223 12.77 -9.41 -13.27
N SER A 224 13.35 -8.28 -13.67
CA SER A 224 12.60 -7.07 -14.04
C SER A 224 11.90 -7.18 -15.41
N GLU A 225 10.65 -6.74 -15.44
CA GLU A 225 9.81 -6.45 -16.60
C GLU A 225 9.49 -4.94 -16.58
N CYS A 226 10.09 -4.16 -17.49
CA CYS A 226 9.93 -2.70 -17.55
C CYS A 226 9.03 -2.26 -18.71
#